data_AF-A0A5E6NB12-F1
#
_entry.id   AF-A0A5E6NB12-F1
#
_cell.length_a   1.000
_cell.length_b   1.000
_cell.length_c   1.000
_cell.angle_alpha   90.00
_cell.angle_beta   90.00
_cell.angle_gamma   90.00
#
_symmetry.space_group_name_H-M   'P 1'
#
loop_
_entity.id
_entity.type
_entity.pdbx_description
1 polymer ?
#
loop_
_entity_poly.entity_id
_entity_poly.type
_entity_poly.pdbx_seq_one_letter_code
_entity_poly.pdbx_strand_id
1 'polypeptide(L)'
;MGAVVKEISLPNSKYAIPTYYIVAPCECSSNLSRMDGVRFGHRCTDPTDLEDLYLRSRTEGFGEEVKRRIMIGTYALSAGYYDAYYLKAQKNQTPD
;
A
#
# COMPACT_ATOMS: atom_id res chain seq x y z
N MET A 1 17.09 -6.26 37.29
CA MET A 1 17.13 -7.22 36.18
C MET A 1 16.66 -8.57 36.72
N GLY A 2 15.43 -8.96 36.38
CA GLY A 2 14.78 -10.17 36.92
C GLY A 2 13.85 -10.83 35.91
N ALA A 3 14.08 -10.58 34.61
CA ALA A 3 13.30 -11.19 33.54
C ALA A 3 13.87 -12.58 33.20
N VAL A 4 12.98 -13.55 33.00
CA VAL A 4 13.33 -14.89 32.55
C VAL A 4 13.18 -14.94 31.03
N VAL A 5 14.28 -15.17 30.33
CA VAL A 5 14.26 -15.36 28.88
C VAL A 5 13.74 -16.77 28.60
N LYS A 6 12.70 -16.86 27.77
CA LYS A 6 12.19 -18.13 27.24
C LYS A 6 12.30 -18.10 25.73
N GLU A 7 12.77 -19.21 25.18
CA GLU A 7 12.76 -19.44 23.74
C GLU A 7 11.32 -19.69 23.28
N ILE A 8 10.94 -19.05 22.17
CA ILE A 8 9.65 -19.22 21.52
C ILE A 8 9.86 -19.55 20.05
N SER A 9 8.92 -20.27 19.47
CA SER A 9 8.92 -20.57 18.04
C SER A 9 7.81 -19.79 17.34
N LEU A 10 8.17 -19.12 16.24
CA LEU A 10 7.25 -18.39 15.37
C LEU A 10 7.32 -18.98 13.95
N PRO A 11 6.61 -20.10 13.68
CA PRO A 11 6.75 -20.85 12.43
C PRO A 11 6.32 -20.04 11.18
N ASN A 12 5.45 -19.05 11.36
CA ASN A 12 4.94 -18.19 10.28
C ASN A 12 5.77 -16.92 10.07
N SER A 13 6.82 -16.67 10.87
CA SER A 13 7.68 -15.48 10.75
C SER A 13 8.29 -15.30 9.36
N LYS A 14 8.60 -16.40 8.66
CA LYS A 14 9.11 -16.40 7.28
C LYS A 14 8.15 -15.76 6.27
N TYR A 15 6.84 -15.70 6.56
CA TYR A 15 5.84 -15.08 5.69
C TYR A 15 5.61 -13.60 6.01
N ALA A 16 6.21 -13.06 7.09
CA ALA A 16 5.95 -11.68 7.51
C ALA A 16 6.36 -10.65 6.44
N ILE A 17 7.53 -10.84 5.82
CA ILE A 17 8.03 -9.94 4.77
C ILE A 17 7.12 -9.95 3.53
N PRO A 18 6.82 -11.10 2.87
CA PRO A 18 5.97 -11.10 1.69
C PRO A 18 4.54 -10.62 2.00
N THR A 19 3.99 -10.98 3.16
CA THR A 19 2.68 -10.47 3.59
C THR A 19 2.70 -8.95 3.74
N TYR A 20 3.74 -8.38 4.36
CA TYR A 20 3.88 -6.93 4.51
C TYR A 20 3.93 -6.19 3.17
N TYR A 21 4.69 -6.71 2.20
CA TYR A 21 4.83 -6.10 0.88
C TYR A 21 3.59 -6.24 -0.02
N ILE A 22 2.54 -6.94 0.43
CA ILE A 22 1.24 -6.96 -0.25
C ILE A 22 0.26 -6.05 0.50
N VAL A 23 0.10 -6.25 1.82
CA VAL A 23 -0.89 -5.53 2.63
C VAL A 23 -0.58 -4.04 2.70
N ALA A 24 0.67 -3.67 3.02
CA ALA A 24 1.02 -2.26 3.19
C ALA A 24 0.84 -1.45 1.88
N PRO A 25 1.26 -1.93 0.69
CA PRO A 25 0.97 -1.23 -0.56
C PRO A 25 -0.53 -1.14 -0.90
N CYS A 26 -1.32 -2.16 -0.60
CA CYS A 26 -2.78 -2.12 -0.80
C CYS A 26 -3.42 -0.99 0.04
N GLU A 27 -3.10 -0.94 1.33
CA GLU A 27 -3.58 0.12 2.22
C GLU A 27 -3.06 1.49 1.82
N CYS A 28 -1.77 1.60 1.45
CA CYS A 28 -1.19 2.83 0.93
C CYS A 28 -1.94 3.32 -0.30
N SER A 29 -2.20 2.46 -1.28
CA SER A 29 -2.89 2.84 -2.53
C SER A 29 -4.27 3.45 -2.25
N SER A 30 -5.02 2.87 -1.32
CA SER A 30 -6.34 3.38 -0.90
C SER A 30 -6.20 4.68 -0.10
N ASN A 31 -5.25 4.75 0.83
CA ASN A 31 -5.07 5.92 1.70
C ASN A 31 -4.57 7.16 0.95
N LEU A 32 -3.68 6.98 -0.03
CA LEU A 32 -3.09 8.05 -0.82
C LEU A 32 -3.97 8.50 -1.99
N SER A 33 -5.11 7.83 -2.25
CA SER A 33 -6.07 8.25 -3.28
C SER A 33 -6.65 9.64 -3.03
N ARG A 34 -6.79 10.04 -1.75
CA ARG A 34 -7.30 11.36 -1.33
C ARG A 34 -6.40 12.54 -1.71
N MET A 35 -5.13 12.28 -2.01
CA MET A 35 -4.12 13.29 -2.36
C MET A 35 -4.22 13.55 -3.85
N ASP A 36 -5.09 14.49 -4.19
CA ASP A 36 -5.58 14.69 -5.55
C ASP A 36 -5.42 16.15 -6.05
N GLY A 37 -4.91 17.04 -5.20
CA GLY A 37 -4.69 18.45 -5.51
C GLY A 37 -5.95 19.30 -5.57
N VAL A 38 -7.13 18.74 -5.29
CA VAL A 38 -8.41 19.46 -5.36
C VAL A 38 -8.70 20.22 -4.08
N ARG A 39 -8.55 19.56 -2.92
CA ARG A 39 -8.87 20.14 -1.61
C ARG A 39 -7.65 20.69 -0.87
N PHE A 40 -6.50 20.04 -1.02
CA PHE A 40 -5.25 20.37 -0.32
C PHE A 40 -4.06 19.67 -0.98
N GLY A 41 -2.86 20.13 -0.62
CA GLY A 41 -1.59 19.56 -1.10
C GLY A 41 -1.10 20.17 -2.41
N HIS A 42 -0.24 19.43 -3.12
CA HIS A 42 0.31 19.84 -4.40
C HIS A 42 -0.76 19.77 -5.50
N ARG A 43 -0.85 20.83 -6.30
CA ARG A 43 -1.73 20.93 -7.46
C ARG A 43 -0.88 21.35 -8.65
N CYS A 44 -0.98 20.62 -9.76
CA CYS A 44 -0.25 20.97 -10.97
C CYS A 44 -0.73 22.32 -11.53
N THR A 45 0.18 23.03 -12.19
CA THR A 45 -0.14 24.31 -12.83
C THR A 45 -0.86 24.09 -14.15
N ASP A 46 -1.87 24.93 -14.42
CA ASP A 46 -2.64 24.99 -15.67
C ASP A 46 -3.09 23.61 -16.20
N PRO A 47 -3.94 22.87 -15.45
CA PRO A 47 -4.47 21.59 -15.93
C PRO A 47 -5.40 21.78 -17.13
N THR A 48 -5.25 20.93 -18.13
CA THR A 48 -6.05 20.96 -19.37
C THR A 48 -7.48 20.50 -19.12
N ASP A 49 -7.64 19.49 -18.26
CA ASP A 49 -8.91 18.93 -17.83
C ASP A 49 -8.78 18.29 -16.43
N LEU A 50 -9.84 17.61 -15.97
CA LEU A 50 -9.86 16.98 -14.66
C LEU A 50 -8.94 15.75 -14.57
N GLU A 51 -8.77 15.01 -15.65
CA GLU A 51 -7.90 13.83 -15.69
C GLU A 51 -6.43 14.27 -15.63
N ASP A 52 -6.06 15.27 -16.42
CA ASP A 52 -4.74 15.91 -16.40
C ASP A 52 -4.41 16.45 -15.00
N LEU A 53 -5.38 17.12 -14.36
CA LEU A 53 -5.23 17.60 -12.98
C LEU A 53 -4.84 16.46 -12.04
N TYR A 54 -5.56 15.33 -12.07
CA TYR A 54 -5.29 14.21 -11.18
C TYR A 54 -3.95 13.54 -11.50
N LEU A 55 -3.68 13.27 -12.78
CA LEU A 55 -2.47 12.55 -13.20
C LEU A 55 -1.21 13.36 -12.89
N ARG A 56 -1.16 14.64 -13.30
CA ARG A 56 0.02 15.47 -13.08
C ARG A 56 0.22 15.83 -11.62
N SER A 57 -0.82 16.25 -10.89
CA SER A 57 -0.68 16.59 -9.47
C SER A 57 -0.15 15.42 -8.65
N ARG A 58 -0.58 14.19 -8.95
CA ARG A 58 -0.08 12.98 -8.28
C ARG A 58 1.31 12.58 -8.75
N THR A 59 1.60 12.71 -10.04
CA THR A 59 2.92 12.32 -10.60
C THR A 59 4.03 13.26 -10.14
N GLU A 60 3.76 14.56 -10.09
CA GLU A 60 4.66 15.60 -9.59
C GLU A 60 4.78 15.55 -8.06
N GLY A 61 3.68 15.26 -7.36
CA GLY A 61 3.61 15.26 -5.90
C GLY A 61 4.19 14.02 -5.20
N PHE A 62 4.25 12.86 -5.89
CA PHE A 62 4.76 11.62 -5.31
C PHE A 62 6.14 11.22 -5.83
N GLY A 63 7.02 10.86 -4.90
CA GLY A 63 8.31 10.25 -5.22
C GLY A 63 8.16 8.83 -5.80
N GLU A 64 9.25 8.34 -6.42
CA GLU A 64 9.28 7.06 -7.14
C GLU A 64 8.83 5.85 -6.30
N GLU A 65 9.25 5.78 -5.04
CA GLU A 65 8.89 4.66 -4.17
C GLU A 65 7.39 4.65 -3.83
N VAL A 66 6.80 5.82 -3.63
CA VAL A 66 5.37 5.95 -3.34
C VAL A 66 4.55 5.54 -4.57
N LYS A 67 4.96 6.00 -5.76
CA LYS A 67 4.32 5.60 -7.03
C LYS A 67 4.39 4.09 -7.25
N ARG A 68 5.54 3.45 -7.00
CA ARG A 68 5.68 1.98 -7.06
C ARG A 68 4.70 1.26 -6.15
N ARG A 69 4.57 1.69 -4.89
CA ARG A 69 3.64 1.08 -3.93
C ARG A 69 2.19 1.25 -4.33
N ILE A 70 1.81 2.43 -4.84
CA ILE A 70 0.46 2.66 -5.34
C ILE A 70 0.15 1.71 -6.51
N MET A 71 1.07 1.55 -7.46
CA MET A 71 0.87 0.62 -8.59
C MET A 71 0.72 -0.83 -8.13
N ILE A 72 1.60 -1.33 -7.27
CA ILE A 72 1.55 -2.69 -6.74
C ILE A 72 0.25 -2.92 -5.94
N GLY A 73 -0.11 -1.98 -5.08
CA GLY A 73 -1.34 -2.06 -4.28
C GLY A 73 -2.60 -2.07 -5.13
N THR A 74 -2.66 -1.19 -6.15
CA THR A 74 -3.80 -1.14 -7.09
C THR A 74 -3.92 -2.44 -7.88
N TYR A 75 -2.79 -3.01 -8.32
CA TYR A 75 -2.76 -4.29 -9.00
C TYR A 75 -3.25 -5.43 -8.10
N ALA A 76 -2.73 -5.51 -6.86
CA ALA A 76 -3.12 -6.54 -5.91
C ALA A 76 -4.59 -6.45 -5.47
N LEU A 77 -5.20 -5.25 -5.51
CA LEU A 77 -6.63 -5.04 -5.23
C LEU A 77 -7.55 -5.23 -6.45
N SER A 78 -7.00 -5.40 -7.65
CA SER A 78 -7.81 -5.56 -8.86
C SER A 78 -8.60 -6.88 -8.86
N ALA A 79 -9.74 -6.89 -9.54
CA ALA A 79 -10.78 -7.94 -9.44
C ALA A 79 -10.31 -9.38 -9.74
N GLY A 80 -9.15 -9.57 -10.39
CA GLY A 80 -8.57 -10.90 -10.65
C GLY A 80 -7.49 -11.34 -9.66
N TYR A 81 -6.93 -10.42 -8.88
CA TYR A 81 -5.77 -10.66 -8.01
C TYR A 81 -6.06 -10.48 -6.53
N TYR A 82 -7.22 -9.91 -6.19
CA TYR A 82 -7.68 -9.66 -4.83
C TYR A 82 -7.63 -10.92 -3.94
N ASP A 83 -8.23 -12.02 -4.40
CA ASP A 83 -8.29 -13.27 -3.61
C ASP A 83 -6.90 -13.94 -3.49
N ALA A 84 -6.12 -13.88 -4.57
CA ALA A 84 -4.83 -14.56 -4.67
C ALA A 84 -3.73 -13.89 -3.84
N TYR A 85 -3.77 -12.55 -3.72
CA TYR A 85 -2.74 -11.76 -3.06
C TYR A 85 -3.24 -11.12 -1.76
N TYR A 86 -4.33 -10.34 -1.79
CA TYR A 86 -4.77 -9.58 -0.62
C TYR A 86 -5.41 -10.48 0.44
N LEU A 87 -6.43 -11.29 0.09
CA LEU A 87 -7.08 -12.19 1.05
C LEU A 87 -6.11 -13.25 1.59
N LYS A 88 -5.20 -13.75 0.74
CA LYS A 88 -4.18 -14.71 1.16
C LYS A 88 -3.18 -14.10 2.16
N ALA A 89 -2.76 -12.86 1.92
CA ALA A 89 -1.87 -12.15 2.84
C ALA A 89 -2.57 -11.84 4.18
N GLN A 90 -3.84 -11.43 4.15
CA GLN A 90 -4.63 -11.15 5.36
C GLN A 90 -4.83 -12.40 6.23
N LYS A 91 -5.09 -13.56 5.62
CA LYS A 91 -5.19 -14.85 6.32
C LYS A 91 -3.87 -15.25 7.01
N ASN A 92 -2.74 -15.00 6.37
CA ASN A 92 -1.43 -15.27 6.99
C ASN A 92 -1.09 -14.31 8.15
N GLN A 93 -1.83 -13.19 8.28
CA GLN A 93 -1.61 -12.18 9.30
C GLN A 93 -2.48 -12.39 10.55
N THR A 94 -3.55 -13.18 10.43
CA THR A 94 -4.44 -13.53 11.55
C THR A 94 -3.94 -14.84 12.20
N PRO A 95 -3.85 -14.89 13.55
CA PRO A 95 -3.67 -16.17 14.24
C PRO A 95 -4.97 -16.98 14.13
N ASP A 96 -4.84 -18.31 13.97
CA ASP A 96 -5.97 -19.26 14.08
C ASP A 96 -6.69 -19.14 15.43
#